data_AF-A0A0L0VI99-F1
#
_entry.id   AF-A0A0L0VI99-F1
#
_cell.length_a   1.000
_cell.length_b   1.000
_cell.length_c   1.000
_cell.angle_alpha   90.00
_cell.angle_beta   90.00
_cell.angle_gamma   90.00
#
_symmetry.space_group_name_H-M   'P 1'
#
loop_
_entity.id
_entity.type
_entity.pdbx_description
1 polymer ?
#
loop_
_entity_poly.entity_id
_entity_poly.type
_entity_poly.pdbx_seq_one_letter_code
_entity_poly.pdbx_strand_id
1 'polypeptide(L)'
;MEQLCHQVSIKAMPIFGTLHPHSQAVFIFGCSSAHGAFSKSAIRAQNMNLKPGGKQGRLRDSIIPSDNPCIPAHLRGQVQTFCFRDSHADPQSAGQLKGVQVILQERGLWQYYTDKAKDENKPRLNFQCPTCPSSNIAKDASSTSLPPGIIPEVPDSTLTDIDPSCCWSKIIAKQSDFVNEQPLLQAIIENAGHACQFLPNFHCESNPIELFWSYIKQGE
;
A
#
# COMPACT_ATOMS: atom_id res chain seq x y z
N MET A 1 15.98 3.06 5.22
CA MET A 1 15.27 3.16 3.93
C MET A 1 15.87 4.22 3.01
N GLU A 2 15.94 5.49 3.42
CA GLU A 2 16.45 6.58 2.56
C GLU A 2 17.86 6.29 2.01
N GLN A 3 18.79 5.81 2.85
CA GLN A 3 20.14 5.42 2.41
C GLN A 3 20.13 4.30 1.36
N LEU A 4 19.28 3.28 1.53
CA LEU A 4 19.17 2.19 0.57
C LEU A 4 18.62 2.68 -0.76
N CYS A 5 17.54 3.47 -0.73
CA CYS A 5 16.97 4.09 -1.92
C CYS A 5 18.03 4.92 -2.66
N HIS A 6 18.82 5.70 -1.93
CA HIS A 6 19.92 6.50 -2.48
C HIS A 6 21.02 5.63 -3.10
N GLN A 7 21.44 4.54 -2.45
CA GLN A 7 22.43 3.63 -3.01
C GLN A 7 21.94 2.97 -4.31
N VAL A 8 20.69 2.51 -4.35
CA VAL A 8 20.11 1.90 -5.54
C VAL A 8 20.02 2.92 -6.67
N SER A 9 19.49 4.12 -6.40
CA SER A 9 19.25 5.11 -7.45
C SER A 9 20.48 5.83 -7.96
N ILE A 10 21.45 6.11 -7.09
CA ILE A 10 22.63 6.91 -7.45
C ILE A 10 23.83 6.05 -7.82
N LYS A 11 23.89 4.79 -7.36
CA LYS A 11 25.03 3.90 -7.64
C LYS A 11 24.63 2.69 -8.48
N ALA A 12 23.74 1.84 -7.95
CA ALA A 12 23.49 0.53 -8.57
C ALA A 12 22.88 0.66 -9.97
N MET A 13 21.81 1.44 -10.14
CA MET A 13 21.15 1.62 -11.43
C MET A 13 22.06 2.29 -12.48
N PRO A 14 22.79 3.39 -12.18
CA PRO A 14 23.74 3.99 -13.14
C PRO A 14 24.88 3.05 -13.55
N ILE A 15 25.46 2.30 -12.61
CA ILE A 15 26.50 1.31 -12.91
C ILE A 15 25.94 0.24 -13.85
N PHE A 16 24.77 -0.32 -13.53
CA PHE A 16 24.11 -1.32 -14.38
C PHE A 16 23.81 -0.78 -15.78
N GLY A 17 23.23 0.42 -15.89
CA GLY A 17 22.91 1.03 -17.18
C GLY A 17 24.13 1.29 -18.04
N THR A 18 25.30 1.55 -17.43
CA THR A 18 26.57 1.70 -18.15
C THR A 18 27.10 0.36 -18.67
N LEU A 19 26.99 -0.71 -17.86
CA LEU A 19 27.51 -2.04 -18.21
C LEU A 19 26.56 -2.83 -19.12
N HIS A 20 25.25 -2.57 -19.06
CA HIS A 20 24.20 -3.32 -19.73
C HIS A 20 23.10 -2.41 -20.32
N PRO A 21 23.42 -1.57 -21.32
CA PRO A 21 22.56 -0.45 -21.77
C PRO A 21 21.22 -0.85 -22.42
N HIS A 22 21.05 -2.10 -22.84
CA HIS A 22 19.83 -2.61 -23.46
C HIS A 22 19.14 -3.70 -22.64
N SER A 23 19.57 -3.89 -21.39
CA SER A 23 19.03 -4.90 -20.50
C SER A 23 18.15 -4.26 -19.44
N GLN A 24 17.17 -5.04 -18.95
CA GLN A 24 16.41 -4.71 -17.77
C GLN A 24 17.05 -5.39 -16.55
N ALA A 25 17.39 -4.63 -15.51
CA ALA A 25 17.80 -5.21 -14.24
C ALA A 25 16.61 -5.79 -13.48
N VAL A 26 16.85 -6.90 -12.78
CA VAL A 26 15.94 -7.43 -11.76
C VAL A 26 16.60 -7.24 -10.40
N PHE A 27 16.03 -6.40 -9.56
CA PHE A 27 16.47 -6.16 -8.19
C PHE A 27 15.72 -7.09 -7.25
N ILE A 28 16.44 -7.95 -6.55
CA ILE A 28 15.89 -8.90 -5.59
C ILE A 28 16.31 -8.48 -4.19
N PHE A 29 15.34 -8.25 -3.31
CA PHE A 29 15.59 -7.90 -1.91
C PHE A 29 15.10 -9.02 -0.98
N GLY A 30 15.89 -9.32 0.03
CA GLY A 30 15.47 -10.25 1.10
C GLY A 30 14.33 -9.70 1.95
N CYS A 31 13.89 -10.49 2.92
CA CYS A 31 12.91 -10.07 3.90
C CYS A 31 13.58 -9.19 4.98
N SER A 32 13.60 -7.88 4.77
CA SER A 32 13.88 -6.90 5.82
C SER A 32 12.73 -5.91 5.91
N SER A 33 12.34 -5.55 7.14
CA SER A 33 11.33 -4.50 7.38
C SER A 33 11.71 -3.16 6.74
N ALA A 34 13.01 -2.95 6.49
CA ALA A 34 13.51 -1.77 5.81
C ALA A 34 13.19 -1.73 4.30
N HIS A 35 12.94 -2.87 3.64
CA HIS A 35 12.70 -2.95 2.20
C HIS A 35 11.24 -2.69 1.81
N GLY A 36 10.30 -3.09 2.67
CA GLY A 36 8.86 -2.85 2.51
C GLY A 36 8.38 -1.47 2.97
N ALA A 37 9.29 -0.55 3.32
CA ALA A 37 8.88 0.76 3.81
C ALA A 37 8.32 1.66 2.70
N PHE A 38 7.21 2.31 3.01
CA PHE A 38 6.50 3.22 2.11
C PHE A 38 7.05 4.65 2.20
N SER A 39 6.74 5.46 1.18
CA SER A 39 7.06 6.89 1.20
C SER A 39 6.28 7.62 2.30
N LYS A 40 6.79 8.77 2.77
CA LYS A 40 6.10 9.60 3.79
C LYS A 40 4.73 10.11 3.30
N SER A 41 4.56 10.23 1.99
CA SER A 41 3.32 10.66 1.33
C SER A 41 2.52 9.49 0.73
N ALA A 42 2.85 8.24 1.10
CA ALA A 42 2.20 7.03 0.58
C ALA A 42 0.76 6.90 1.05
N ILE A 43 -0.15 6.59 0.11
CA ILE A 43 -1.61 6.51 0.34
C ILE A 43 -1.92 5.29 1.20
N ARG A 44 -1.86 5.47 2.53
CA ARG A 44 -2.06 4.40 3.51
C ARG A 44 -3.11 4.81 4.53
N ALA A 45 -4.12 3.96 4.70
CA ALA A 45 -5.19 4.18 5.68
C ALA A 45 -4.69 4.28 7.12
N GLN A 46 -3.58 3.60 7.46
CA GLN A 46 -2.96 3.68 8.79
C GLN A 46 -2.38 5.07 9.09
N ASN A 47 -2.10 5.86 8.06
CA ASN A 47 -1.55 7.21 8.19
C ASN A 47 -2.64 8.29 8.18
N MET A 48 -3.92 7.92 8.29
CA MET A 48 -5.05 8.85 8.20
C MET A 48 -5.86 8.88 9.51
N ASN A 49 -6.47 10.03 9.78
CA ASN A 49 -7.48 10.18 10.82
C ASN A 49 -8.89 9.99 10.26
N LEU A 50 -9.88 9.72 11.11
CA LEU A 50 -11.29 9.71 10.68
C LEU A 50 -11.74 11.12 10.23
N LYS A 51 -11.45 12.12 11.07
CA LYS A 51 -11.77 13.53 10.85
C LYS A 51 -10.56 14.29 10.28
N PRO A 52 -10.78 15.44 9.63
CA PRO A 52 -9.68 16.30 9.19
C PRO A 52 -8.71 16.74 10.30
N GLY A 53 -7.50 17.10 9.89
CA GLY A 53 -6.48 17.68 10.76
C GLY A 53 -5.86 16.68 11.73
N GLY A 54 -5.29 17.19 12.82
CA GLY A 54 -4.56 16.40 13.82
C GLY A 54 -3.26 15.78 13.29
N LYS A 55 -2.68 14.87 14.08
CA LYS A 55 -1.44 14.16 13.71
C LYS A 55 -1.76 13.02 12.73
N GLN A 56 -1.73 13.30 11.44
CA GLN A 56 -1.82 12.32 10.35
C GLN A 56 -0.81 12.61 9.25
N GLY A 57 -0.58 11.65 8.35
CA GLY A 57 0.36 11.77 7.24
C GLY A 57 -0.16 12.68 6.14
N ARG A 58 0.73 13.50 5.56
CA ARG A 58 0.42 14.30 4.37
C ARG A 58 0.51 13.42 3.12
N LEU A 59 -0.61 12.78 2.79
CA LEU A 59 -0.73 11.91 1.62
C LEU A 59 -0.64 12.72 0.33
N ARG A 60 -0.05 12.13 -0.71
CA ARG A 60 -0.09 12.68 -2.08
C ARG A 60 -1.47 12.47 -2.70
N ASP A 61 -1.76 13.27 -3.72
CA ASP A 61 -2.98 13.12 -4.50
C ASP A 61 -2.99 11.80 -5.28
N SER A 62 -4.18 11.27 -5.51
CA SER A 62 -4.41 10.01 -6.23
C SER A 62 -5.46 10.18 -7.31
N ILE A 63 -5.79 9.09 -8.02
CA ILE A 63 -6.91 9.02 -8.95
C ILE A 63 -8.00 8.17 -8.31
N ILE A 64 -9.25 8.64 -8.35
CA ILE A 64 -10.39 7.89 -7.82
C ILE A 64 -10.52 6.57 -8.61
N PRO A 65 -10.52 5.42 -7.92
CA PRO A 65 -10.69 4.10 -8.53
C PRO A 65 -11.85 4.01 -9.52
N SER A 66 -11.61 3.41 -10.68
CA SER A 66 -12.64 3.14 -11.69
C SER A 66 -13.20 1.71 -11.64
N ASP A 67 -12.50 0.82 -10.95
CA ASP A 67 -12.79 -0.60 -10.78
C ASP A 67 -13.81 -0.89 -9.66
N ASN A 68 -14.06 0.07 -8.76
CA ASN A 68 -15.07 -0.07 -7.72
C ASN A 68 -16.47 0.34 -8.24
N PRO A 69 -17.42 -0.60 -8.44
CA PRO A 69 -18.73 -0.29 -8.97
C PRO A 69 -19.59 0.56 -8.02
N CYS A 70 -19.27 0.59 -6.73
CA CYS A 70 -20.00 1.37 -5.72
C CYS A 70 -19.67 2.87 -5.78
N ILE A 71 -18.57 3.25 -6.44
CA ILE A 71 -18.25 4.66 -6.67
C ILE A 71 -19.14 5.17 -7.81
N PRO A 72 -19.85 6.31 -7.68
CA PRO A 72 -20.62 6.91 -8.76
C PRO A 72 -19.79 7.11 -10.04
N ALA A 73 -20.32 6.72 -11.20
CA ALA A 73 -19.58 6.71 -12.46
C ALA A 73 -18.94 8.07 -12.82
N HIS A 74 -19.62 9.18 -12.49
CA HIS A 74 -19.12 10.52 -12.78
C HIS A 74 -17.88 10.91 -11.95
N LEU A 75 -17.60 10.23 -10.82
CA LEU A 75 -16.44 10.51 -9.95
C LEU A 75 -15.21 9.67 -10.30
N ARG A 76 -15.41 8.52 -10.96
CA ARG A 76 -14.34 7.59 -11.31
C ARG A 76 -13.32 8.25 -12.24
N GLY A 77 -12.04 8.06 -11.97
CA GLY A 77 -10.94 8.62 -12.77
C GLY A 77 -10.64 10.10 -12.50
N GLN A 78 -11.43 10.78 -11.64
CA GLN A 78 -11.10 12.15 -11.22
C GLN A 78 -9.91 12.16 -10.24
N VAL A 79 -9.22 13.30 -10.16
CA VAL A 79 -8.15 13.49 -9.18
C VAL A 79 -8.75 13.59 -7.77
N GLN A 80 -8.27 12.74 -6.88
CA GLN A 80 -8.55 12.78 -5.45
C GLN A 80 -7.45 13.60 -4.75
N THR A 81 -7.81 14.79 -4.22
CA THR A 81 -6.90 15.51 -3.33
C THR A 81 -7.05 15.02 -1.89
N PHE A 82 -5.93 14.92 -1.17
CA PHE A 82 -5.90 14.52 0.25
C PHE A 82 -5.68 15.68 1.23
N CYS A 83 -5.46 16.87 0.69
CA CYS A 83 -5.42 18.13 1.45
C CYS A 83 -6.59 19.01 0.99
N PHE A 84 -7.14 19.79 1.92
CA PHE A 84 -7.98 20.91 1.56
C PHE A 84 -7.13 22.00 0.90
N ARG A 85 -7.75 22.74 -0.03
CA ARG A 85 -7.10 23.91 -0.64
C ARG A 85 -6.92 25.01 0.40
N ASP A 86 -5.92 25.86 0.23
CA ASP A 86 -5.71 27.01 1.11
C ASP A 86 -6.85 28.04 0.99
N SER A 87 -7.57 28.04 -0.13
CA SER A 87 -8.77 28.84 -0.39
C SER A 87 -10.09 28.17 0.05
N HIS A 88 -10.03 27.25 1.01
CA HIS A 88 -11.23 26.56 1.50
C HIS A 88 -12.22 27.52 2.17
N ALA A 89 -13.53 27.32 1.92
CA ALA A 89 -14.59 28.20 2.41
C ALA A 89 -14.67 28.28 3.95
N ASP A 90 -14.33 27.18 4.62
CA ASP A 90 -14.08 27.16 6.06
C ASP A 90 -12.59 27.42 6.34
N PRO A 91 -12.22 28.56 6.97
CA PRO A 91 -10.84 28.90 7.30
C PRO A 91 -10.17 27.90 8.25
N GLN A 92 -10.93 27.21 9.10
CA GLN A 92 -10.34 26.22 10.01
C GLN A 92 -9.87 24.97 9.27
N SER A 93 -10.53 24.64 8.16
CA SER A 93 -10.20 23.49 7.31
C SER A 93 -9.18 23.82 6.21
N ALA A 94 -8.90 25.09 5.94
CA ALA A 94 -7.95 25.51 4.91
C ALA A 94 -6.55 24.91 5.14
N GLY A 95 -5.99 24.29 4.10
CA GLY A 95 -4.70 23.61 4.16
C GLY A 95 -4.65 22.35 5.04
N GLN A 96 -5.75 21.99 5.73
CA GLN A 96 -5.77 20.80 6.56
C GLN A 96 -5.77 19.51 5.74
N LEU A 97 -5.24 18.45 6.36
CA LEU A 97 -5.28 17.10 5.81
C LEU A 97 -6.69 16.53 5.95
N LYS A 98 -7.24 15.97 4.87
CA LYS A 98 -8.57 15.36 4.86
C LYS A 98 -8.56 14.04 5.63
N GLY A 99 -9.56 13.84 6.48
CA GLY A 99 -9.79 12.55 7.13
C GLY A 99 -10.49 11.55 6.21
N VAL A 100 -10.49 10.28 6.61
CA VAL A 100 -11.15 9.17 5.91
C VAL A 100 -12.62 9.45 5.62
N GLN A 101 -13.32 10.13 6.53
CA GLN A 101 -14.71 10.50 6.33
C GLN A 101 -14.90 11.36 5.07
N VAL A 102 -14.10 12.42 4.93
CA VAL A 102 -14.20 13.34 3.80
C VAL A 102 -13.86 12.63 2.49
N ILE A 103 -12.79 11.83 2.48
CA ILE A 103 -12.39 11.07 1.27
C ILE A 103 -13.48 10.08 0.85
N LEU A 104 -14.09 9.36 1.78
CA LEU A 104 -15.17 8.42 1.45
C LEU A 104 -16.46 9.14 1.04
N GLN A 105 -16.73 10.33 1.57
CA GLN A 105 -17.84 11.18 1.12
C GLN A 105 -17.63 11.67 -0.31
N GLU A 106 -16.43 12.18 -0.62
CA GLU A 106 -16.03 12.61 -1.97
C GLU A 106 -16.09 11.48 -2.99
N ARG A 107 -15.89 10.23 -2.57
CA ARG A 107 -16.04 9.03 -3.41
C ARG A 107 -17.46 8.47 -3.47
N GLY A 108 -18.43 9.06 -2.76
CA GLY A 108 -19.80 8.55 -2.63
C GLY A 108 -19.94 7.26 -1.81
N LEU A 109 -18.85 6.76 -1.23
CA LEU A 109 -18.81 5.47 -0.51
C LEU A 109 -19.29 5.60 0.93
N TRP A 110 -19.13 6.76 1.56
CA TRP A 110 -19.55 6.96 2.95
C TRP A 110 -21.04 6.68 3.14
N GLN A 111 -21.87 7.28 2.28
CA GLN A 111 -23.32 7.11 2.34
C GLN A 111 -23.71 5.68 1.97
N TYR A 112 -23.15 5.14 0.89
CA TYR A 112 -23.38 3.77 0.44
C TYR A 112 -23.17 2.74 1.56
N TYR A 113 -22.01 2.76 2.25
CA TYR A 113 -21.74 1.81 3.33
C TYR A 113 -22.53 2.10 4.60
N THR A 114 -22.90 3.37 4.84
CA THR A 114 -23.80 3.72 5.95
C THR A 114 -25.18 3.12 5.75
N ASP A 115 -25.73 3.19 4.54
CA ASP A 115 -27.07 2.65 4.24
C ASP A 115 -27.04 1.14 4.16
N LYS A 116 -26.01 0.56 3.54
CA LYS A 116 -25.79 -0.90 3.55
C LYS A 116 -25.76 -1.47 4.96
N ALA A 117 -25.07 -0.82 5.91
CA ALA A 117 -25.03 -1.27 7.29
C ALA A 117 -26.41 -1.21 7.96
N LYS A 118 -27.24 -0.21 7.64
CA LYS A 118 -28.62 -0.13 8.15
C LYS A 118 -29.51 -1.23 7.56
N ASP A 119 -29.44 -1.43 6.25
CA ASP A 119 -30.24 -2.44 5.54
C ASP A 119 -29.93 -3.86 6.06
N GLU A 120 -28.66 -4.10 6.41
CA GLU A 120 -28.20 -5.35 7.02
C GLU A 120 -28.41 -5.41 8.55
N ASN A 121 -29.07 -4.41 9.16
CA ASN A 121 -29.26 -4.27 10.61
C ASN A 121 -27.96 -4.36 11.43
N LYS A 122 -26.84 -3.92 10.85
CA LYS A 122 -25.53 -3.86 11.48
C LYS A 122 -25.36 -2.57 12.29
N PRO A 123 -24.52 -2.58 13.35
CA PRO A 123 -24.19 -1.36 14.08
C PRO A 123 -23.47 -0.36 13.17
N ARG A 124 -23.47 0.92 13.58
CA ARG A 124 -22.73 1.97 12.88
C ARG A 124 -21.25 1.61 12.80
N LEU A 125 -20.66 1.85 11.63
CA LEU A 125 -19.25 1.59 11.39
C LEU A 125 -18.37 2.50 12.25
N ASN A 126 -17.48 1.88 13.01
CA ASN A 126 -16.40 2.57 13.71
C ASN A 126 -15.26 2.91 12.74
N PHE A 127 -14.36 3.82 13.13
CA PHE A 127 -13.15 4.08 12.33
C PHE A 127 -12.28 2.83 12.21
N GLN A 128 -12.00 2.19 13.34
CA GLN A 128 -11.27 0.93 13.44
C GLN A 128 -12.08 -0.06 14.27
N CYS A 129 -12.25 -1.28 13.74
CA CYS A 129 -12.92 -2.36 14.45
C CYS A 129 -11.95 -3.05 15.42
N PRO A 130 -12.41 -3.66 16.53
CA PRO A 130 -11.53 -4.39 17.46
C PRO A 130 -10.77 -5.56 16.83
N THR A 131 -11.32 -6.16 15.77
CA THR A 131 -10.72 -7.33 15.08
C THR A 131 -9.73 -6.95 13.99
N CYS A 132 -9.74 -5.69 13.53
CA CYS A 132 -8.95 -5.21 12.41
C CYS A 132 -7.45 -5.08 12.73
N PRO A 133 -7.01 -4.54 13.90
CA PRO A 133 -5.60 -4.43 14.26
C PRO A 133 -4.86 -5.78 14.23
N SER A 134 -5.48 -6.84 14.76
CA SER A 134 -4.91 -8.19 14.82
C SER A 134 -4.72 -8.80 13.42
N SER A 135 -5.58 -8.44 12.46
CA SER A 135 -5.53 -8.97 11.09
C SER A 135 -4.46 -8.31 10.19
N ASN A 136 -4.06 -7.07 10.47
CA ASN A 136 -3.03 -6.39 9.68
C ASN A 136 -1.63 -6.97 9.96
N ILE A 137 -1.37 -7.40 11.20
CA ILE A 137 -0.14 -8.13 11.57
C ILE A 137 -0.03 -9.45 10.81
N ALA A 138 -1.15 -10.17 10.64
CA ALA A 138 -1.18 -11.43 9.90
C ALA A 138 -1.03 -11.26 8.38
N LYS A 139 -1.47 -10.13 7.80
CA LYS A 139 -1.39 -9.88 6.35
C LYS A 139 -0.04 -9.35 5.87
N ASP A 140 0.69 -8.62 6.71
CA ASP A 140 2.07 -8.20 6.41
C ASP A 140 3.03 -9.40 6.29
N ALA A 141 2.65 -10.57 6.83
CA ALA A 141 3.38 -11.82 6.65
C ALA A 141 3.07 -12.56 5.34
N SER A 142 1.94 -12.26 4.67
CA SER A 142 1.42 -13.02 3.53
C SER A 142 1.33 -12.23 2.21
N SER A 143 1.64 -10.93 2.23
CA SER A 143 1.52 -10.06 1.04
C SER A 143 2.88 -9.81 0.39
N THR A 144 3.53 -10.88 -0.08
CA THR A 144 4.62 -10.78 -1.05
C THR A 144 4.05 -11.21 -2.40
N SER A 145 4.16 -10.33 -3.40
CA SER A 145 3.71 -10.51 -4.78
C SER A 145 4.06 -11.90 -5.32
N LEU A 146 3.04 -12.74 -5.54
CA LEU A 146 3.18 -13.93 -6.37
C LEU A 146 3.18 -13.51 -7.85
N PRO A 147 4.06 -14.08 -8.69
CA PRO A 147 4.01 -13.86 -10.14
C PRO A 147 2.72 -14.45 -10.74
N PRO A 148 2.21 -13.90 -11.86
CA PRO A 148 0.99 -14.39 -12.48
C PRO A 148 1.24 -15.77 -13.11
N GLY A 149 0.64 -16.83 -12.53
CA GLY A 149 0.64 -18.16 -13.15
C GLY A 149 0.67 -19.38 -12.23
N ILE A 150 0.75 -19.23 -10.91
CA ILE A 150 0.73 -20.38 -9.99
C ILE A 150 -0.55 -20.33 -9.17
N ILE A 151 -1.44 -21.31 -9.37
CA ILE A 151 -2.57 -21.59 -8.48
C ILE A 151 -1.98 -22.33 -7.27
N PRO A 152 -1.98 -21.75 -6.05
CA PRO A 152 -1.54 -22.50 -4.88
C PRO A 152 -2.68 -23.43 -4.45
N GLU A 153 -2.39 -24.73 -4.40
CA GLU A 153 -3.20 -25.67 -3.62
C GLU A 153 -3.19 -25.21 -2.16
N VAL A 154 -4.39 -24.99 -1.61
CA VAL A 154 -4.61 -24.41 -0.28
C VAL A 154 -4.48 -25.50 0.78
N PRO A 155 -3.62 -25.37 1.82
CA PRO A 155 -3.79 -26.11 3.05
C PRO A 155 -4.75 -25.33 3.95
N ASP A 156 -5.82 -26.03 4.30
CA ASP A 156 -6.86 -25.70 5.28
C ASP A 156 -6.29 -25.22 6.63
N SER A 157 -6.69 -24.01 7.06
CA SER A 157 -6.87 -23.64 8.48
C SER A 157 -7.48 -22.24 8.62
N THR A 158 -8.81 -22.20 8.76
CA THR A 158 -9.57 -21.17 9.53
C THR A 158 -9.08 -19.71 9.43
N LEU A 159 -9.07 -19.12 8.24
CA LEU A 159 -9.07 -17.67 8.12
C LEU A 159 -10.49 -17.19 8.35
N THR A 160 -10.74 -16.54 9.49
CA THR A 160 -12.00 -15.82 9.70
C THR A 160 -12.13 -14.77 8.59
N ASP A 161 -13.10 -14.95 7.70
CA ASP A 161 -13.49 -13.98 6.68
C ASP A 161 -13.98 -12.71 7.38
N ILE A 162 -13.03 -11.83 7.74
CA ILE A 162 -13.36 -10.52 8.27
C ILE A 162 -14.05 -9.76 7.14
N ASP A 163 -15.34 -9.49 7.34
CA ASP A 163 -16.17 -8.68 6.45
C ASP A 163 -15.35 -7.48 5.92
N PRO A 164 -15.15 -7.38 4.58
CA PRO A 164 -14.35 -6.31 3.99
C PRO A 164 -14.92 -4.91 4.26
N SER A 165 -16.16 -4.83 4.75
CA SER A 165 -16.87 -3.61 5.13
C SER A 165 -17.01 -3.40 6.65
N CYS A 166 -16.20 -4.05 7.48
CA CYS A 166 -16.33 -4.01 8.95
C CYS A 166 -16.03 -2.65 9.62
N CYS A 167 -15.23 -1.77 9.01
CA CYS A 167 -14.94 -0.43 9.52
C CYS A 167 -14.45 0.52 8.42
N TRP A 168 -14.47 1.83 8.68
CA TRP A 168 -14.05 2.84 7.72
C TRP A 168 -12.59 2.70 7.27
N SER A 169 -11.69 2.35 8.19
CA SER A 169 -10.29 2.10 7.89
C SER A 169 -10.10 0.92 6.93
N LYS A 170 -10.89 -0.16 7.08
CA LYS A 170 -10.83 -1.31 6.18
C LYS A 170 -11.40 -1.00 4.80
N ILE A 171 -12.54 -0.32 4.76
CA ILE A 171 -13.21 0.10 3.52
C ILE A 171 -12.27 0.95 2.67
N ILE A 172 -11.63 1.97 3.25
CA ILE A 172 -10.71 2.83 2.51
C ILE A 172 -9.42 2.08 2.13
N ALA A 173 -8.86 1.25 3.02
CA ALA A 173 -7.69 0.44 2.73
C ALA A 173 -7.91 -0.60 1.61
N LYS A 174 -9.17 -0.93 1.30
CA LYS A 174 -9.55 -1.85 0.22
C LYS A 174 -9.81 -1.17 -1.12
N GLN A 175 -9.78 0.16 -1.18
CA GLN A 175 -9.82 0.87 -2.45
C GLN A 175 -8.54 0.57 -3.25
N SER A 176 -8.64 0.42 -4.57
CA SER A 176 -7.53 -0.04 -5.40
C SER A 176 -6.32 0.89 -5.36
N ASP A 177 -6.52 2.20 -5.24
CA ASP A 177 -5.43 3.18 -5.08
C ASP A 177 -4.69 3.07 -3.73
N PHE A 178 -5.34 2.51 -2.69
CA PHE A 178 -4.70 2.17 -1.41
C PHE A 178 -4.02 0.80 -1.44
N VAL A 179 -4.64 -0.18 -2.12
CA VAL A 179 -4.11 -1.55 -2.22
C VAL A 179 -2.88 -1.60 -3.12
N ASN A 180 -2.90 -0.85 -4.22
CA ASN A 180 -1.83 -0.81 -5.21
C ASN A 180 -0.73 0.20 -4.86
N GLU A 181 -0.81 0.83 -3.67
CA GLU A 181 0.28 1.66 -3.17
C GLU A 181 1.54 0.78 -3.05
N GLN A 182 2.64 1.22 -3.63
CA GLN A 182 3.89 0.47 -3.64
C GLN A 182 4.88 0.97 -2.58
N PRO A 183 5.73 0.08 -2.03
CA PRO A 183 6.89 0.48 -1.25
C PRO A 183 7.78 1.45 -2.02
N LEU A 184 8.45 2.37 -1.30
CA LEU A 184 9.23 3.43 -1.93
C LEU A 184 10.35 2.88 -2.83
N LEU A 185 11.01 1.82 -2.37
CA LEU A 185 12.12 1.22 -3.10
C LEU A 185 11.64 0.58 -4.41
N GLN A 186 10.52 -0.13 -4.39
CA GLN A 186 9.90 -0.71 -5.57
C GLN A 186 9.54 0.37 -6.58
N ALA A 187 8.85 1.43 -6.12
CA ALA A 187 8.47 2.55 -6.98
C ALA A 187 9.69 3.21 -7.65
N ILE A 188 10.81 3.39 -6.94
CA ILE A 188 12.04 3.97 -7.51
C ILE A 188 12.60 3.10 -8.63
N ILE A 189 12.63 1.78 -8.43
CA ILE A 189 13.23 0.82 -9.36
C ILE A 189 12.34 0.65 -10.59
N GLU A 190 11.03 0.49 -10.40
CA GLU A 190 10.06 0.31 -11.49
C GLU A 190 9.93 1.56 -12.35
N ASN A 191 9.95 2.76 -11.74
CA ASN A 191 9.94 4.03 -12.48
C ASN A 191 11.23 4.23 -13.31
N ALA A 192 12.34 3.58 -12.95
CA ALA A 192 13.56 3.57 -13.75
C ALA A 192 13.54 2.51 -14.88
N GLY A 193 12.43 1.77 -15.04
CA GLY A 193 12.27 0.74 -16.05
C GLY A 193 12.88 -0.61 -15.67
N HIS A 194 13.16 -0.86 -14.39
CA HIS A 194 13.69 -2.12 -13.88
C HIS A 194 12.63 -2.92 -13.10
N ALA A 195 12.85 -4.21 -12.88
CA ALA A 195 11.94 -5.04 -12.08
C ALA A 195 12.42 -5.09 -10.62
N CYS A 196 11.48 -5.09 -9.67
CA CYS A 196 11.76 -5.24 -8.25
C CYS A 196 11.00 -6.44 -7.69
N GLN A 197 11.69 -7.31 -6.94
CA GLN A 197 11.11 -8.48 -6.28
C GLN A 197 11.52 -8.52 -4.81
N PHE A 198 10.55 -8.76 -3.94
CA PHE A 198 10.80 -9.03 -2.52
C PHE A 198 10.66 -10.52 -2.28
N LEU A 199 11.62 -11.12 -1.57
CA LEU A 199 11.56 -12.54 -1.22
C LEU A 199 10.62 -12.77 -0.04
N PRO A 200 9.95 -13.94 0.03
CA PRO A 200 9.15 -14.34 1.18
C PRO A 200 9.93 -14.29 2.50
N ASN A 201 9.20 -14.03 3.59
CA ASN A 201 9.80 -13.97 4.92
C ASN A 201 10.29 -15.37 5.35
N PHE A 202 11.48 -15.44 5.94
CA PHE A 202 12.06 -16.66 6.51
C PHE A 202 12.39 -17.79 5.53
N HIS A 203 12.60 -17.47 4.25
CA HIS A 203 13.01 -18.42 3.21
C HIS A 203 14.40 -18.08 2.66
N CYS A 204 15.45 -18.25 3.47
CA CYS A 204 16.82 -17.92 3.07
C CYS A 204 17.35 -18.80 1.93
N GLU A 205 16.83 -20.02 1.79
CA GLU A 205 17.10 -20.94 0.68
C GLU A 205 16.70 -20.36 -0.69
N SER A 206 15.76 -19.43 -0.71
CA SER A 206 15.28 -18.76 -1.92
C SER A 206 16.09 -17.51 -2.29
N ASN A 207 17.07 -17.13 -1.47
CA ASN A 207 17.89 -15.94 -1.68
C ASN A 207 19.24 -16.31 -2.32
N PRO A 208 19.46 -16.05 -3.62
CA PRO A 208 20.68 -16.50 -4.33
C PRO A 208 21.98 -15.95 -3.72
N ILE A 209 21.93 -14.82 -3.02
CA ILE A 209 23.11 -14.25 -2.37
C ILE A 209 23.62 -15.13 -1.21
N GLU A 210 22.75 -15.91 -0.57
CA GLU A 210 23.15 -16.80 0.54
C GLU A 210 24.04 -17.94 0.03
N LEU A 211 23.78 -18.43 -1.19
CA LEU A 211 24.65 -19.42 -1.85
C LEU A 211 26.05 -18.84 -2.09
N PHE A 212 26.12 -17.60 -2.58
CA PHE A 212 27.39 -16.91 -2.81
C PHE A 212 28.17 -16.70 -1.51
N TRP A 213 27.49 -16.28 -0.43
CA TRP A 213 28.12 -16.14 0.89
C TRP A 213 28.58 -17.47 1.48
N SER A 214 27.80 -18.55 1.29
CA SER A 214 28.20 -19.88 1.73
C SER A 214 29.46 -20.37 1.03
N TYR A 215 29.57 -20.13 -0.29
CA TYR A 215 30.74 -20.49 -1.08
C TYR A 215 32.00 -19.73 -0.63
N ILE A 216 31.91 -18.40 -0.46
CA ILE A 216 33.04 -17.59 -0.02
C ILE A 216 33.56 -18.05 1.35
N LYS A 217 32.65 -18.34 2.29
CA LYS A 217 33.03 -18.73 3.66
C LYS A 217 33.59 -20.15 3.78
N GLN A 218 33.34 -21.02 2.79
CA GLN A 218 33.90 -22.38 2.74
C GLN A 218 35.27 -22.44 2.04
N GLY A 219 35.64 -21.38 1.32
CA GLY A 219 36.92 -21.26 0.62
C GLY A 219 38.08 -20.73 1.48
N GLU A 220 37.85 -20.54 2.79
CA GLU A 220 38.85 -20.25 3.83
C GLU A 220 39.07 -21.49 4.70
#